data_AF-A0A5N9CZE4-F1
#
_entry.id   AF-A0A5N9CZE4-F1
#
_cell.length_a   1.000
_cell.length_b   1.000
_cell.length_c   1.000
_cell.angle_alpha   90.00
_cell.angle_beta   90.00
_cell.angle_gamma   90.00
#
_symmetry.space_group_name_H-M   'P 1'
#
loop_
_entity.id
_entity.type
_entity.pdbx_description
1 polymer ?
#
loop_
_entity_poly.entity_id
_entity_poly.type
_entity_poly.pdbx_seq_one_letter_code
_entity_poly.pdbx_strand_id
1 'polypeptide(L)'
;MTKPHALLRAAYPYYATLGMRRVTTSPMDIVIGSDRDLYVLNRTDGEGGQIRLTNWDDEDLGDIGSDFIWPVQMIAGPDDSLVVSDEGNHTISFWAKDGTKINSWGEHGSGEGELNRPSGIAFDADGNLLVVDVMNHRVQK
;
A
#
# COMPACT_ATOMS: atom_id res chain seq x y z
N MET A 1 -7.19 -28.35 -25.14
CA MET A 1 -6.58 -27.10 -24.65
C MET A 1 -7.62 -26.33 -23.86
N THR A 2 -7.49 -26.34 -22.53
CA THR A 2 -8.38 -25.69 -21.57
C THR A 2 -8.09 -24.18 -21.55
N LYS A 3 -9.11 -23.35 -21.82
CA LYS A 3 -8.97 -21.89 -21.86
C LYS A 3 -8.96 -21.32 -20.42
N PRO A 4 -7.95 -20.54 -20.01
CA PRO A 4 -7.87 -19.96 -18.67
C PRO A 4 -8.67 -18.63 -18.60
N HIS A 5 -10.00 -18.69 -18.46
CA HIS A 5 -10.85 -17.47 -18.51
C HIS A 5 -12.00 -17.48 -17.49
N ALA A 6 -11.79 -18.02 -16.28
CA ALA A 6 -12.85 -18.11 -15.27
C ALA A 6 -13.28 -16.75 -14.68
N LEU A 7 -12.50 -15.67 -14.85
CA LEU A 7 -12.88 -14.30 -14.43
C LEU A 7 -13.92 -13.62 -15.34
N LEU A 8 -14.14 -14.11 -16.57
CA LEU A 8 -14.95 -13.45 -17.60
C LEU A 8 -16.48 -13.58 -17.45
N ARG A 9 -17.01 -14.17 -16.37
CA ARG A 9 -18.46 -14.47 -16.23
C ARG A 9 -19.21 -13.69 -15.14
N ALA A 10 -18.59 -12.70 -14.50
CA ALA A 10 -19.17 -11.99 -13.34
C ALA A 10 -19.31 -10.46 -13.51
N ALA A 11 -19.45 -9.95 -14.75
CA ALA A 11 -19.52 -8.50 -15.05
C ALA A 11 -18.27 -7.65 -14.71
N TYR A 12 -17.15 -8.29 -14.36
CA TYR A 12 -15.84 -7.66 -14.20
C TYR A 12 -14.91 -8.10 -15.35
N PRO A 13 -14.98 -7.44 -16.53
CA PRO A 13 -14.16 -7.84 -17.66
C PRO A 13 -12.68 -7.61 -17.35
N TYR A 14 -11.85 -8.57 -17.77
CA TYR A 14 -10.41 -8.32 -17.88
C TYR A 14 -10.17 -7.23 -18.93
N TYR A 15 -9.42 -6.20 -18.58
CA TYR A 15 -9.12 -5.07 -19.46
C TYR A 15 -7.68 -5.13 -19.97
N ALA A 16 -6.70 -5.10 -19.05
CA ALA A 16 -5.28 -5.07 -19.38
C ALA A 16 -4.42 -5.70 -18.28
N THR A 17 -3.17 -5.99 -18.61
CA THR A 17 -2.09 -6.25 -17.66
C THR A 17 -1.16 -5.06 -17.69
N LEU A 18 -0.92 -4.45 -16.52
CA LEU A 18 -0.01 -3.33 -16.32
C LEU A 18 1.23 -3.78 -15.52
N GLY A 19 2.27 -2.98 -15.51
CA GLY A 19 3.38 -3.10 -14.57
C GLY A 19 4.48 -4.06 -15.00
N MET A 20 4.12 -5.29 -15.37
CA MET A 20 5.01 -6.44 -15.67
C MET A 20 6.36 -6.38 -14.93
N ARG A 21 7.48 -6.81 -15.54
CA ARG A 21 8.83 -6.68 -14.93
C ARG A 21 9.51 -5.35 -15.22
N ARG A 22 8.80 -4.39 -15.83
CA ARG A 22 9.37 -3.11 -16.26
C ARG A 22 9.11 -1.99 -15.28
N VAL A 23 7.90 -1.93 -14.71
CA VAL A 23 7.43 -0.81 -13.89
C VAL A 23 7.19 -1.28 -12.46
N THR A 24 6.62 -2.47 -12.26
CA THR A 24 6.36 -3.02 -10.91
C THR A 24 7.31 -4.17 -10.57
N THR A 25 7.69 -4.31 -9.31
CA THR A 25 8.43 -5.49 -8.83
C THR A 25 7.75 -5.97 -7.57
N SER A 26 7.16 -7.17 -7.61
CA SER A 26 6.42 -7.74 -6.47
C SER A 26 5.33 -6.80 -5.93
N PRO A 27 4.34 -6.42 -6.77
CA PRO A 27 3.24 -5.56 -6.33
C PRO A 27 2.39 -6.27 -5.27
N MET A 28 2.08 -5.56 -4.18
CA MET A 28 1.31 -6.05 -3.04
C MET A 28 -0.07 -5.42 -2.94
N ASP A 29 -0.14 -4.10 -3.16
CA ASP A 29 -1.37 -3.33 -3.03
C ASP A 29 -1.39 -2.16 -4.01
N ILE A 30 -2.55 -1.56 -4.23
CA ILE A 30 -2.75 -0.47 -5.17
C ILE A 30 -3.75 0.56 -4.65
N VAL A 31 -3.43 1.85 -4.82
CA VAL A 31 -4.35 2.97 -4.61
C VAL A 31 -4.55 3.71 -5.92
N ILE A 32 -5.81 4.01 -6.25
CA ILE A 32 -6.18 4.86 -7.37
C ILE A 32 -6.30 6.29 -6.85
N GLY A 33 -5.48 7.20 -7.34
CA GLY A 33 -5.59 8.62 -7.01
C GLY A 33 -6.77 9.31 -7.69
N SER A 34 -7.14 10.49 -7.19
CA SER A 34 -8.15 11.37 -7.80
C SER A 34 -7.96 11.61 -9.30
N ASP A 35 -6.70 11.66 -9.75
CA ASP A 35 -6.30 12.00 -11.12
C ASP A 35 -6.21 10.78 -12.04
N ARG A 36 -6.67 9.61 -11.56
CA ARG A 36 -6.53 8.28 -12.21
C ARG A 36 -5.11 7.74 -12.27
N ASP A 37 -4.20 8.35 -11.53
CA ASP A 37 -2.88 7.80 -11.25
C ASP A 37 -3.00 6.52 -10.40
N LEU A 38 -2.07 5.60 -10.62
CA LEU A 38 -1.97 4.32 -9.95
C LEU A 38 -0.73 4.31 -9.07
N TYR A 39 -0.94 4.26 -7.76
CA TYR A 39 0.10 4.08 -6.77
C TYR A 39 0.18 2.59 -6.45
N VAL A 40 1.27 1.94 -6.81
CA VAL A 40 1.48 0.52 -6.59
C VAL A 40 2.48 0.32 -5.47
N LEU A 41 2.03 -0.28 -4.37
CA LEU A 41 2.89 -0.66 -3.26
C LEU A 41 3.65 -1.93 -3.65
N ASN A 42 4.96 -1.87 -3.63
CA ASN A 42 5.83 -2.97 -4.00
C ASN A 42 6.62 -3.46 -2.77
N ARG A 43 6.80 -4.78 -2.67
CA ARG A 43 7.59 -5.42 -1.61
C ARG A 43 8.79 -6.15 -2.19
N THR A 44 9.99 -5.85 -1.72
CA THR A 44 11.18 -6.65 -2.04
C THR A 44 11.48 -7.64 -0.91
N ASP A 45 12.21 -8.71 -1.22
CA ASP A 45 12.74 -9.62 -0.19
C ASP A 45 13.90 -8.92 0.54
N GLY A 46 13.60 -8.04 1.49
CA GLY A 46 14.60 -7.30 2.28
C GLY A 46 14.24 -5.81 2.42
N GLU A 47 15.24 -4.95 2.35
CA GLU A 47 15.04 -3.50 2.24
C GLU A 47 14.76 -3.11 0.78
N GLY A 48 13.97 -2.05 0.57
CA GLY A 48 13.72 -1.50 -0.77
C GLY A 48 12.31 -1.74 -1.31
N GLY A 49 11.32 -1.98 -0.45
CA GLY A 49 9.95 -1.76 -0.84
C GLY A 49 9.75 -0.29 -1.25
N GLN A 50 8.84 -0.05 -2.19
CA GLN A 50 8.63 1.28 -2.77
C GLN A 50 7.20 1.48 -3.22
N ILE A 51 6.78 2.75 -3.29
CA ILE A 51 5.54 3.15 -3.98
C ILE A 51 5.92 3.55 -5.39
N ARG A 52 5.48 2.77 -6.37
CA ARG A 52 5.63 3.08 -7.81
C ARG A 52 4.43 3.89 -8.26
N LEU A 53 4.67 4.97 -9.01
CA LEU A 53 3.65 5.73 -9.69
C LEU A 53 3.56 5.28 -11.16
N THR A 54 2.36 4.95 -11.60
CA THR A 54 2.04 4.60 -12.99
C THR A 54 0.63 5.04 -13.35
N ASN A 55 0.17 4.74 -14.56
CA ASN A 55 -1.17 5.08 -15.03
C ASN A 55 -1.76 3.95 -15.88
N TRP A 56 -2.99 4.16 -16.37
CA TRP A 56 -3.70 3.18 -17.20
C TRP A 56 -3.08 2.95 -18.58
N ASP A 57 -2.15 3.81 -19.01
CA ASP A 57 -1.37 3.68 -20.24
C ASP A 57 -0.03 2.94 -20.02
N ASP A 58 0.20 2.39 -18.82
CA ASP A 58 1.41 1.66 -18.41
C ASP A 58 2.70 2.53 -18.45
N GLU A 59 2.55 3.84 -18.27
CA GLU A 59 3.68 4.77 -18.18
C GLU A 59 4.37 4.64 -16.82
N ASP A 60 5.71 4.60 -16.82
CA ASP A 60 6.50 4.67 -15.57
C ASP A 60 6.70 6.13 -15.20
N LEU A 61 5.99 6.57 -14.16
CA LEU A 61 6.04 7.93 -13.65
C LEU A 61 7.02 8.08 -12.48
N GLY A 62 7.78 7.01 -12.17
CA GLY A 62 8.83 7.00 -11.16
C GLY A 62 8.41 6.44 -9.81
N ASP A 63 9.34 6.53 -8.85
CA ASP A 63 9.16 6.09 -7.47
C ASP A 63 8.89 7.29 -6.57
N ILE A 64 7.90 7.18 -5.69
CA ILE A 64 7.49 8.26 -4.79
C ILE A 64 7.53 7.84 -3.31
N GLY A 65 8.00 6.64 -2.99
CA GLY A 65 8.14 6.23 -1.59
C GLY A 65 9.19 5.13 -1.49
N SER A 66 10.00 5.17 -0.44
CA SER A 66 11.13 4.27 -0.22
C SER A 66 11.22 3.86 1.25
N ASP A 67 12.27 3.10 1.56
CA ASP A 67 12.65 2.68 2.91
C ASP A 67 11.65 1.75 3.59
N PHE A 68 10.81 1.09 2.78
CA PHE A 68 9.96 0.03 3.29
C PHE A 68 10.73 -1.29 3.42
N ILE A 69 10.51 -2.00 4.52
CA ILE A 69 11.07 -3.34 4.74
C ILE A 69 10.05 -4.38 4.30
N TRP A 70 8.89 -4.43 4.94
CA TRP A 70 7.82 -5.37 4.56
C TRP A 70 6.48 -4.64 4.53
N PRO A 71 6.25 -3.79 3.52
CA PRO A 71 4.99 -3.09 3.38
C PRO A 71 3.86 -4.08 3.10
N VAL A 72 2.69 -3.86 3.70
CA VAL A 72 1.54 -4.78 3.63
C VAL A 72 0.37 -4.16 2.88
N GLN A 73 -0.10 -3.00 3.34
CA GLN A 73 -1.27 -2.33 2.76
C GLN A 73 -1.00 -0.86 2.52
N MET A 74 -1.62 -0.31 1.47
CA MET A 74 -1.69 1.11 1.18
C MET A 74 -3.14 1.55 0.99
N ILE A 75 -3.54 2.63 1.65
CA ILE A 75 -4.88 3.23 1.50
C ILE A 75 -4.79 4.72 1.19
N ALA A 76 -5.81 5.26 0.53
CA ALA A 76 -5.97 6.71 0.41
C ALA A 76 -6.47 7.31 1.73
N GLY A 77 -5.81 8.38 2.17
CA GLY A 77 -6.28 9.24 3.24
C GLY A 77 -7.37 10.21 2.78
N PRO A 78 -8.09 10.83 3.73
CA PRO A 78 -9.17 11.77 3.43
C PRO A 78 -8.71 13.05 2.71
N ASP A 79 -7.42 13.38 2.80
CA ASP A 79 -6.75 14.49 2.15
C ASP A 79 -5.96 14.06 0.90
N ASP A 80 -6.31 12.90 0.33
CA ASP A 80 -5.66 12.32 -0.85
C ASP A 80 -4.17 11.97 -0.60
N SER A 81 -3.78 11.84 0.67
CA SER A 81 -2.50 11.25 1.08
C SER A 81 -2.50 9.73 0.89
N LEU A 82 -1.32 9.13 0.90
CA LEU A 82 -1.13 7.69 0.92
C LEU A 82 -0.72 7.27 2.33
N VAL A 83 -1.41 6.27 2.88
CA VAL A 83 -1.10 5.71 4.19
C VAL A 83 -0.66 4.27 4.00
N VAL A 84 0.51 3.93 4.51
CA VAL A 84 1.14 2.61 4.32
C VAL A 84 1.43 1.96 5.66
N SER A 85 1.03 0.71 5.81
CA SER A 85 1.50 -0.15 6.90
C SER A 85 2.76 -0.89 6.50
N ASP A 86 3.79 -0.81 7.36
CA ASP A 86 5.04 -1.54 7.18
C ASP A 86 5.28 -2.49 8.36
N GLU A 87 5.15 -3.79 8.05
CA GLU A 87 5.32 -4.87 9.00
C GLU A 87 6.74 -4.91 9.56
N GLY A 88 7.74 -4.71 8.70
CA GLY A 88 9.16 -4.84 9.04
C GLY A 88 9.66 -3.63 9.84
N ASN A 89 9.15 -2.43 9.52
CA ASN A 89 9.49 -1.22 10.24
C ASN A 89 8.66 -1.00 11.52
N HIS A 90 7.61 -1.80 11.76
CA HIS A 90 6.70 -1.59 12.89
C HIS A 90 6.01 -0.22 12.86
N THR A 91 5.75 0.33 11.67
CA THR A 91 5.21 1.68 11.52
C THR A 91 4.04 1.74 10.57
N ILE A 92 3.23 2.78 10.75
CA ILE A 92 2.35 3.34 9.74
C ILE A 92 2.96 4.65 9.25
N SER A 93 3.04 4.85 7.95
CA SER A 93 3.63 6.06 7.36
C SER A 93 2.64 6.77 6.45
N PHE A 94 2.72 8.10 6.45
CA PHE A 94 1.84 8.99 5.70
C PHE A 94 2.67 9.73 4.66
N TRP A 95 2.19 9.76 3.43
CA TRP A 95 2.91 10.28 2.28
C TRP A 95 2.01 11.19 1.44
N ALA A 96 2.55 12.29 0.96
CA ALA A 96 1.92 13.07 -0.09
C ALA A 96 2.08 12.33 -1.43
N LYS A 97 1.20 12.61 -2.39
CA LYS A 97 1.24 11.99 -3.73
C LYS A 97 2.47 12.37 -4.56
N ASP A 98 3.20 13.42 -4.17
CA ASP A 98 4.49 13.79 -4.77
C ASP A 98 5.67 13.00 -4.17
N GLY A 99 5.40 12.14 -3.19
CA GLY A 99 6.38 11.31 -2.51
C GLY A 99 7.02 11.91 -1.27
N THR A 100 6.57 13.09 -0.85
CA THR A 100 7.02 13.67 0.41
C THR A 100 6.43 12.89 1.58
N LYS A 101 7.28 12.32 2.45
CA LYS A 101 6.83 11.73 3.72
C LYS A 101 6.30 12.82 4.64
N ILE A 102 5.03 12.71 5.03
CA ILE A 102 4.33 13.68 5.88
C ILE A 102 4.60 13.37 7.35
N ASN A 103 4.38 12.12 7.76
CA ASN A 103 4.53 11.69 9.15
C ASN A 103 4.69 10.16 9.26
N SER A 104 4.92 9.67 10.47
CA SER A 104 4.83 8.25 10.83
C SER A 104 4.30 8.05 12.24
N TRP A 105 3.63 6.93 12.45
CA TRP A 105 3.16 6.45 13.75
C TRP A 105 3.67 5.03 13.99
N GLY A 106 4.15 4.78 15.21
CA GLY A 106 4.55 3.46 15.66
C GLY A 106 6.05 3.31 15.81
N GLU A 107 6.41 2.38 16.69
CA GLU A 107 7.75 1.81 16.85
C GLU A 107 7.56 0.41 17.44
N HIS A 108 8.60 -0.44 17.38
CA HIS A 108 8.49 -1.80 17.89
C HIS A 108 8.18 -1.83 19.39
N GLY A 109 7.05 -2.43 19.76
CA GLY A 109 6.69 -2.60 21.17
C GLY A 109 5.25 -3.08 21.38
N SER A 110 4.73 -2.91 22.60
CA SER A 110 3.38 -3.35 23.01
C SER A 110 2.62 -2.34 23.87
N GLY A 111 3.23 -1.19 24.17
CA GLY A 111 2.59 -0.04 24.81
C GLY A 111 1.58 0.67 23.91
N GLU A 112 0.95 1.72 24.42
CA GLU A 112 0.02 2.55 23.65
C GLU A 112 0.76 3.27 22.53
N GLY A 113 0.31 3.10 21.29
CA GLY A 113 0.94 3.71 20.12
C GLY A 113 2.19 2.97 19.61
N GLU A 114 2.71 1.98 20.34
CA GLU A 114 3.73 1.04 19.85
C GLU A 114 3.07 -0.07 19.04
N LEU A 115 3.76 -0.58 18.02
CA LEU A 115 3.24 -1.58 17.08
C LEU A 115 4.18 -2.78 16.99
N ASN A 116 3.61 -3.95 16.72
CA ASN A 116 4.36 -5.16 16.46
C ASN A 116 3.84 -5.83 15.19
N ARG A 117 4.53 -5.56 14.07
CA ARG A 117 4.22 -6.07 12.73
C ARG A 117 2.80 -5.68 12.29
N PRO A 118 2.52 -4.38 12.13
CA PRO A 118 1.20 -3.94 11.71
C PRO A 118 0.87 -4.46 10.30
N SER A 119 -0.41 -4.68 10.00
CA SER A 119 -0.88 -5.16 8.70
C SER A 119 -2.05 -4.32 8.17
N GLY A 120 -3.28 -4.79 8.31
CA GLY A 120 -4.47 -4.08 7.82
C GLY A 120 -4.63 -2.70 8.47
N ILE A 121 -5.00 -1.72 7.67
CA ILE A 121 -5.34 -0.35 8.06
C ILE A 121 -6.63 0.10 7.37
N ALA A 122 -7.43 0.90 8.09
CA ALA A 122 -8.65 1.49 7.55
C ALA A 122 -9.03 2.75 8.33
N PHE A 123 -9.61 3.73 7.65
CA PHE A 123 -10.24 4.87 8.32
C PHE A 123 -11.67 4.54 8.74
N ASP A 124 -12.09 5.00 9.92
CA ASP A 124 -13.51 5.06 10.27
C ASP A 124 -14.19 6.32 9.70
N ALA A 125 -15.52 6.41 9.90
CA ALA A 125 -16.32 7.52 9.40
C ALA A 125 -15.96 8.88 10.03
N ASP A 126 -15.28 8.87 11.19
CA ASP A 126 -14.82 10.07 11.89
C ASP A 126 -13.38 10.45 11.49
N GLY A 127 -12.77 9.71 10.56
CA GLY A 127 -11.42 9.98 10.04
C GLY A 127 -10.29 9.46 10.93
N ASN A 128 -10.58 8.57 11.88
CA ASN A 128 -9.54 7.94 12.70
C ASN A 128 -9.00 6.69 12.02
N LEU A 129 -7.70 6.43 12.19
CA LEU A 129 -7.03 5.30 11.55
C LEU A 129 -7.01 4.08 12.47
N LEU A 130 -7.68 3.01 12.06
CA LEU A 130 -7.60 1.71 12.71
C LEU A 130 -6.43 0.91 12.14
N VAL A 131 -5.69 0.22 13.01
CA VAL A 131 -4.50 -0.57 12.68
C VAL A 131 -4.60 -1.95 13.28
N VAL A 132 -4.44 -2.97 12.46
CA VAL A 132 -4.29 -4.37 12.89
C VAL A 132 -2.83 -4.58 13.33
N ASP A 133 -2.64 -4.72 14.65
CA ASP A 133 -1.35 -4.89 15.31
C ASP A 133 -1.10 -6.39 15.56
N VAL A 134 -0.55 -7.07 14.54
CA VAL A 134 -0.66 -8.53 14.37
C VAL A 134 -0.03 -9.31 15.52
N MET A 135 1.21 -8.98 15.88
CA MET A 135 1.98 -9.76 16.86
C MET A 135 1.68 -9.35 18.29
N ASN A 136 0.98 -8.24 18.50
CA ASN A 136 0.36 -7.91 19.80
C ASN A 136 -1.08 -8.43 19.91
N HIS A 137 -1.61 -9.06 18.86
CA HIS A 137 -2.95 -9.67 18.83
C HIS A 137 -4.07 -8.68 19.16
N ARG A 138 -3.96 -7.45 18.66
CA ARG A 138 -4.92 -6.37 18.95
C ARG A 138 -5.19 -5.50 17.74
N VAL A 139 -6.13 -4.57 17.91
CA VAL A 139 -6.39 -3.46 17.00
C VAL A 139 -6.17 -2.16 17.77
N GLN A 140 -5.47 -1.20 17.18
CA GLN A 140 -5.31 0.15 17.70
C GLN A 140 -6.04 1.16 16.82
N LYS A 141 -6.36 2.32 17.38
CA LYS A 141 -7.05 3.44 16.74
C LYS A 141 -6.33 4.73 17.13
#